data_AF-A0A7J7JDZ8-F1
#
_entry.id   AF-A0A7J7JDZ8-F1
#
_cell.length_a   1.000
_cell.length_b   1.000
_cell.length_c   1.000
_cell.angle_alpha   90.00
_cell.angle_beta   90.00
_cell.angle_gamma   90.00
#
_symmetry.space_group_name_H-M   'P 1'
#
loop_
_entity.id
_entity.type
_entity.pdbx_description
1 polymer ?
#
loop_
_entity_poly.entity_id
_entity_poly.type
_entity_poly.pdbx_seq_one_letter_code
_entity_poly.pdbx_strand_id
1 'polypeptide(L)'
;MSYLNEPEVLYNLQVRFADRNCIYTYCGIVLVAINPYDDLPIYGNEIVQAYNGQDSNNLDPHIYAVAEEAFKQMSRFEQNQSIIVSGESGAGKTVSAKYAMRYFAIVGGSSHDETQVRYMELSALH
;
A
#
# COMPACT_ATOMS: atom_id res chain seq x y z
N MET A 1 16.90 9.37 15.48
CA MET A 1 16.61 8.04 16.07
C MET A 1 17.73 7.12 15.65
N SER A 2 18.44 6.59 16.63
CA SER A 2 19.74 5.93 16.52
C SER A 2 19.59 4.44 16.78
N TYR A 3 20.13 3.63 15.87
CA TYR A 3 20.14 2.16 15.78
C TYR A 3 18.84 1.49 15.29
N LEU A 4 18.56 1.58 13.99
CA LEU A 4 17.61 0.67 13.32
C LEU A 4 18.26 -0.72 13.22
N ASN A 5 18.12 -1.54 14.26
CA ASN A 5 18.56 -2.94 14.26
C ASN A 5 17.36 -3.88 14.07
N GLU A 6 17.62 -5.07 13.52
CA GLU A 6 16.59 -6.08 13.23
C GLU A 6 15.70 -6.45 14.44
N PRO A 7 16.25 -6.64 15.66
CA PRO A 7 15.44 -6.89 16.85
C PRO A 7 14.44 -5.78 17.19
N GLU A 8 14.82 -4.51 17.05
CA GLU A 8 13.93 -3.37 17.32
C GLU A 8 12.81 -3.27 16.30
N VAL A 9 13.09 -3.54 15.02
CA VAL A 9 12.06 -3.59 13.97
C VAL A 9 11.06 -4.70 14.27
N LEU A 10 11.55 -5.89 14.61
CA LEU A 10 10.71 -7.04 14.94
C LEU A 10 9.81 -6.76 16.15
N TYR A 11 10.38 -6.21 17.22
CA TYR A 11 9.63 -5.86 18.43
C TYR A 11 8.52 -4.83 18.14
N ASN A 12 8.84 -3.78 17.38
CA ASN A 12 7.85 -2.76 17.01
C ASN A 12 6.71 -3.34 16.17
N LEU A 13 7.02 -4.22 15.22
CA LEU A 13 6.00 -4.89 14.40
C LEU A 13 5.11 -5.79 15.26
N GLN A 14 5.69 -6.55 16.19
CA GLN A 14 4.95 -7.42 17.10
C GLN A 14 3.97 -6.63 17.98
N VAL A 15 4.43 -5.55 18.62
CA VAL A 15 3.61 -4.68 19.47
C VAL A 15 2.47 -4.03 18.67
N ARG A 16 2.77 -3.50 17.47
CA ARG A 16 1.75 -2.86 16.62
C ARG A 16 0.66 -3.84 16.18
N PHE A 17 1.05 -5.07 15.84
CA PHE A 17 0.10 -6.09 15.44
C PHE A 17 -0.72 -6.57 16.63
N ALA A 18 -0.07 -7.02 17.70
CA ALA A 18 -0.73 -7.65 18.85
C ALA A 18 -1.58 -6.68 19.68
N ASP A 19 -1.08 -5.46 19.91
CA ASP A 19 -1.73 -4.54 20.86
C ASP A 19 -2.65 -3.52 20.17
N ARG A 20 -2.47 -3.30 18.87
CA ARG A 20 -3.14 -2.20 18.14
C ARG A 20 -3.87 -2.64 16.87
N ASN A 21 -3.87 -3.94 16.55
CA ASN A 21 -4.43 -4.48 15.30
C ASN A 21 -3.96 -3.73 14.04
N CYS A 22 -2.75 -3.16 14.10
CA CYS A 22 -2.18 -2.38 13.00
C CYS A 22 -1.36 -3.30 12.11
N ILE A 23 -1.92 -3.69 10.97
CA ILE A 23 -1.28 -4.62 10.03
C ILE A 23 -0.28 -3.95 9.08
N TYR A 24 -0.34 -2.62 8.95
CA TYR A 24 0.51 -1.84 8.07
C TYR A 24 1.46 -0.95 8.86
N THR A 25 2.73 -0.94 8.45
CA THR A 25 3.79 -0.14 9.08
C THR A 25 4.81 0.29 8.03
N TYR A 26 5.16 1.59 8.00
CA TYR A 26 6.28 2.04 7.19
C TYR A 26 7.62 1.67 7.82
N CYS A 27 8.52 1.12 7.01
CA CYS A 27 9.93 0.90 7.32
C CYS A 27 10.75 1.61 6.24
N GLY A 28 11.08 2.88 6.47
CA GLY A 28 11.65 3.75 5.44
C GLY A 28 10.68 3.89 4.26
N ILE A 29 11.14 3.56 3.06
CA ILE A 29 10.34 3.59 1.83
C ILE A 29 9.46 2.33 1.63
N VAL A 30 9.63 1.31 2.47
CA VAL A 30 8.93 0.03 2.34
C VAL A 30 7.70 0.03 3.23
N LEU A 31 6.57 -0.44 2.70
CA LEU A 31 5.39 -0.76 3.49
C LEU A 31 5.45 -2.22 3.93
N VAL A 32 5.57 -2.45 5.24
CA VAL A 32 5.44 -3.79 5.84
C VAL A 32 3.97 -4.07 6.08
N ALA A 33 3.49 -5.19 5.57
CA ALA A 33 2.13 -5.69 5.74
C ALA A 33 2.16 -7.05 6.47
N ILE A 34 1.47 -7.17 7.59
CA ILE A 34 1.32 -8.41 8.35
C ILE A 34 -0.05 -8.99 8.06
N ASN A 35 -0.13 -10.24 7.59
CA ASN A 35 -1.40 -10.87 7.31
C ASN A 35 -2.16 -11.17 8.62
N PRO A 36 -3.34 -10.56 8.87
CA PRO A 36 -4.12 -10.82 10.08
C PRO A 36 -4.85 -12.17 10.06
N TYR A 37 -4.96 -12.82 8.90
CA TYR A 37 -5.84 -13.99 8.67
C TYR A 37 -7.32 -13.74 9.02
N ASP A 38 -7.72 -12.47 9.03
CA ASP A 38 -9.08 -12.02 9.33
C ASP A 38 -9.46 -10.86 8.42
N ASP A 39 -10.76 -10.67 8.21
CA ASP A 39 -11.29 -9.56 7.42
C ASP A 39 -11.32 -8.28 8.26
N LEU A 40 -10.65 -7.23 7.76
CA LEU A 40 -10.60 -5.94 8.42
C LEU A 40 -11.46 -4.89 7.68
N PRO A 41 -12.22 -4.04 8.39
CA PRO A 41 -13.06 -3.00 7.80
C PRO A 41 -12.25 -1.77 7.34
N ILE A 42 -11.08 -1.99 6.72
CA ILE A 42 -10.15 -0.93 6.29
C ILE A 42 -10.04 -0.81 4.76
N TYR A 43 -10.84 -1.56 4.02
CA TYR A 43 -10.82 -1.61 2.55
C TYR A 43 -12.11 -1.09 1.89
N GLY A 44 -12.91 -0.35 2.65
CA GLY A 44 -14.14 0.28 2.18
C GLY A 44 -13.89 1.40 1.18
N ASN A 45 -14.92 1.78 0.42
CA ASN A 45 -14.83 2.91 -0.53
C ASN A 45 -14.55 4.23 0.20
N GLU A 46 -15.06 4.40 1.42
CA GLU A 46 -14.77 5.54 2.28
C GLU A 46 -13.26 5.69 2.55
N ILE A 47 -12.57 4.57 2.75
CA ILE A 47 -11.13 4.56 2.97
C ILE A 47 -10.40 4.92 1.67
N VAL A 48 -10.83 4.40 0.51
CA VAL A 48 -10.26 4.84 -0.78
C VAL A 48 -10.34 6.36 -0.95
N GLN A 49 -11.49 6.96 -0.65
CA GLN A 49 -11.67 8.41 -0.75
C GLN A 49 -10.83 9.19 0.27
N ALA A 50 -10.62 8.65 1.47
CA ALA A 50 -9.77 9.28 2.47
C ALA A 50 -8.30 9.40 2.03
N TYR A 51 -7.81 8.48 1.19
CA TYR A 51 -6.43 8.48 0.69
C TYR A 51 -6.28 9.26 -0.64
N ASN A 52 -7.36 9.36 -1.43
CA ASN A 52 -7.34 10.04 -2.73
C ASN A 52 -6.93 11.52 -2.64
N GLY A 53 -5.93 11.92 -3.42
CA GLY A 53 -5.43 13.29 -3.54
C GLY A 53 -4.55 13.75 -2.38
N GLN A 54 -4.38 12.94 -1.33
CA GLN A 54 -3.61 13.32 -0.14
C GLN A 54 -2.09 13.25 -0.41
N ASP A 55 -1.32 14.01 0.37
CA ASP A 55 0.14 13.92 0.34
C ASP A 55 0.63 12.78 1.23
N SER A 56 1.58 12.00 0.72
CA SER A 56 2.10 10.78 1.37
C SER A 56 2.68 11.00 2.76
N ASN A 57 3.20 12.20 3.05
CA ASN A 57 3.72 12.54 4.38
C ASN A 57 2.65 12.62 5.48
N ASN A 58 1.37 12.69 5.12
CA ASN A 58 0.25 12.81 6.06
C ASN A 58 -0.65 11.56 6.10
N LEU A 59 -0.30 10.51 5.34
CA LEU A 59 -1.12 9.30 5.26
C LEU A 59 -0.65 8.26 6.27
N ASP A 60 -1.60 7.68 6.99
CA ASP A 60 -1.33 6.50 7.80
C ASP A 60 -0.86 5.34 6.89
N PRO A 61 0.00 4.42 7.39
CA PRO A 61 0.46 3.30 6.59
C PRO A 61 -0.72 2.45 6.08
N HIS A 62 -0.87 2.37 4.75
CA HIS A 62 -1.89 1.56 4.10
C HIS A 62 -1.49 1.24 2.67
N ILE A 63 -2.00 0.13 2.10
CA ILE A 63 -1.76 -0.21 0.69
C ILE A 63 -2.30 0.87 -0.27
N TYR A 64 -3.34 1.59 0.14
CA TYR A 64 -3.90 2.72 -0.63
C TYR A 64 -2.98 3.94 -0.64
N ALA A 65 -2.18 4.17 0.41
CA ALA A 65 -1.18 5.24 0.37
C ALA A 65 -0.07 4.95 -0.65
N VAL A 66 0.36 3.69 -0.75
CA VAL A 66 1.35 3.26 -1.76
C VAL A 66 0.77 3.40 -3.17
N ALA A 67 -0.49 3.00 -3.35
CA ALA A 67 -1.19 3.16 -4.62
C ALA A 67 -1.35 4.64 -5.01
N GLU A 68 -1.76 5.50 -4.07
CA GLU A 68 -1.91 6.94 -4.31
C GLU A 68 -0.58 7.60 -4.71
N GLU A 69 0.51 7.30 -4.00
CA GLU A 69 1.81 7.85 -4.32
C GLU A 69 2.25 7.44 -5.73
N ALA A 70 2.09 6.15 -6.09
CA ALA A 70 2.40 5.67 -7.44
C ALA A 70 1.53 6.37 -8.50
N PHE A 71 0.23 6.54 -8.24
CA PHE A 71 -0.68 7.23 -9.16
C PHE A 71 -0.28 8.69 -9.36
N LYS A 72 -0.04 9.43 -8.26
CA LYS A 72 0.42 10.83 -8.31
C LYS A 72 1.75 10.97 -9.03
N GLN A 73 2.73 10.11 -8.76
CA GLN A 73 4.03 10.16 -9.44
C GLN A 73 3.90 9.87 -10.93
N MET A 74 3.07 8.90 -11.31
CA MET A 74 2.80 8.59 -12.72
C MET A 74 2.21 9.80 -13.46
N SER A 75 1.22 10.48 -12.87
CA SER A 75 0.60 11.66 -13.47
C SER A 75 1.52 12.88 -13.46
N ARG A 76 2.31 13.08 -12.40
CA ARG A 76 3.17 14.25 -12.24
C ARG A 76 4.41 14.22 -13.12
N PHE A 77 5.06 13.07 -13.23
CA PHE A 77 6.33 12.93 -13.94
C PHE A 77 6.18 12.30 -15.32
N GLU A 78 4.97 11.92 -15.69
CA GLU A 78 4.69 11.19 -16.92
C GLU A 78 5.64 10.00 -17.09
N GLN A 79 5.75 9.16 -16.06
CA GLN A 79 6.59 7.96 -16.07
C GLN A 79 5.82 6.74 -15.55
N ASN A 80 6.05 5.58 -16.17
CA ASN A 80 5.46 4.32 -15.71
C ASN A 80 5.96 3.99 -14.29
N GLN A 81 5.09 3.41 -13.47
CA GLN A 81 5.40 3.03 -12.09
C GLN A 81 5.23 1.53 -11.91
N SER A 82 5.98 0.96 -10.98
CA SER A 82 5.84 -0.44 -10.58
C SER A 82 5.65 -0.55 -9.07
N ILE A 83 4.78 -1.47 -8.66
CA ILE A 83 4.59 -1.82 -7.26
C ILE A 83 5.03 -3.28 -7.11
N ILE A 84 6.08 -3.50 -6.33
CA ILE A 84 6.63 -4.83 -6.08
C ILE A 84 6.08 -5.32 -4.74
N VAL A 85 5.44 -6.49 -4.75
CA VAL A 85 4.91 -7.13 -3.54
C VAL A 85 5.66 -8.43 -3.30
N SER A 86 6.49 -8.47 -2.26
CA SER A 86 7.31 -9.64 -1.92
C SER A 86 6.91 -10.23 -0.57
N GLY A 87 7.32 -11.48 -0.32
CA GLY A 87 7.08 -12.20 0.92
C GLY A 87 6.86 -13.69 0.70
N GLU A 88 6.82 -14.47 1.76
CA GLU A 88 6.63 -15.92 1.69
C GLU A 88 5.24 -16.32 1.16
N SER A 89 5.05 -17.62 0.91
CA SER A 89 3.74 -18.17 0.57
C SER A 89 2.74 -17.92 1.72
N GLY A 90 1.55 -17.43 1.40
CA GLY A 90 0.54 -17.08 2.41
C GLY A 90 0.72 -15.72 3.10
N ALA A 91 1.78 -14.96 2.80
CA ALA A 91 2.04 -13.64 3.42
C ALA A 91 1.04 -12.53 3.02
N GLY A 92 0.11 -12.79 2.08
CA GLY A 92 -0.91 -11.82 1.66
C GLY A 92 -0.58 -11.06 0.37
N LYS A 93 0.46 -11.45 -0.39
CA LYS A 93 0.88 -10.77 -1.64
C LYS A 93 -0.28 -10.52 -2.61
N THR A 94 -1.06 -11.55 -2.93
CA THR A 94 -2.19 -11.49 -3.87
C THR A 94 -3.30 -10.56 -3.37
N VAL A 95 -3.54 -10.54 -2.05
CA VAL A 95 -4.56 -9.69 -1.42
C VAL A 95 -4.14 -8.22 -1.50
N SER A 96 -2.88 -7.91 -1.18
CA SER A 96 -2.32 -6.57 -1.31
C SER A 96 -2.39 -6.06 -2.76
N ALA A 97 -2.00 -6.89 -3.73
CA ALA A 97 -2.10 -6.53 -5.16
C ALA A 97 -3.55 -6.28 -5.58
N LYS A 98 -4.50 -7.11 -5.14
CA LYS A 98 -5.94 -6.92 -5.40
C LYS A 98 -6.44 -5.57 -4.88
N TYR A 99 -6.04 -5.17 -3.67
CA TYR A 99 -6.45 -3.89 -3.11
C TYR A 99 -5.80 -2.70 -3.79
N ALA A 100 -4.52 -2.77 -4.16
CA ALA A 100 -3.88 -1.74 -4.98
C ALA A 100 -4.61 -1.56 -6.32
N MET A 101 -4.93 -2.66 -7.03
CA MET A 101 -5.70 -2.59 -8.29
C MET A 101 -7.09 -1.98 -8.09
N ARG A 102 -7.78 -2.35 -7.01
CA ARG A 102 -9.10 -1.78 -6.69
C ARG A 102 -9.01 -0.26 -6.48
N TYR A 103 -7.96 0.22 -5.83
CA TYR A 103 -7.73 1.65 -5.67
C TYR A 103 -7.63 2.37 -7.02
N PHE A 104 -6.79 1.86 -7.93
CA PHE A 104 -6.65 2.42 -9.28
C PHE A 104 -7.94 2.40 -10.08
N ALA A 105 -8.72 1.33 -9.98
CA ALA A 105 -10.00 1.23 -10.68
C ALA A 105 -11.00 2.31 -10.22
N ILE A 106 -11.03 2.62 -8.92
CA ILE A 106 -11.95 3.62 -8.37
C ILE A 106 -11.48 5.04 -8.69
N VAL A 107 -10.20 5.33 -8.46
CA VAL A 107 -9.64 6.68 -8.66
C VAL A 107 -9.50 7.00 -10.15
N GLY A 108 -8.93 6.08 -10.94
CA GLY A 108 -8.75 6.25 -12.38
C GLY A 108 -10.05 6.14 -13.19
N GLY A 109 -11.02 5.35 -12.73
CA GLY A 109 -12.34 5.24 -13.39
C GLY A 109 -13.25 6.46 -13.18
N SER A 110 -12.92 7.35 -12.25
CA SER A 110 -13.68 8.59 -11.99
C SER A 110 -13.30 9.73 -12.95
N SER A 111 -12.17 9.62 -13.66
CA SER A 111 -11.73 10.56 -14.69
C SER A 111 -12.25 10.14 -16.08
N HIS A 112 -12.98 11.04 -16.76
CA HIS A 112 -13.46 10.88 -18.15
C HIS A 112 -12.34 10.87 -19.23
N ASP A 113 -11.07 10.80 -18.83
CA ASP A 113 -9.94 10.67 -19.75
C ASP A 113 -9.61 9.19 -19.95
N GLU A 114 -10.08 8.62 -21.06
CA GLU A 114 -9.79 7.25 -21.52
C GLU A 114 -8.31 6.98 -21.84
N THR A 115 -7.37 7.88 -21.50
CA THR A 115 -5.99 7.85 -22.02
C THR A 115 -4.92 7.37 -21.04
N GLN A 116 -5.25 6.91 -19.83
CA GLN A 116 -4.22 6.49 -18.86
C GLN A 116 -4.19 4.99 -18.55
N VAL A 117 -4.38 4.15 -19.56
CA VAL A 117 -3.87 2.76 -19.50
C VAL A 117 -2.35 2.81 -19.66
N ARG A 118 -1.69 3.31 -18.62
CA ARG A 118 -0.24 3.33 -18.50
C ARG A 118 0.14 2.19 -17.57
N TYR A 119 1.06 1.33 -18.03
CA TYR A 119 1.33 0.04 -17.40
C TYR A 119 1.78 0.21 -15.95
N MET A 120 0.93 -0.23 -15.03
CA MET A 120 1.32 -0.49 -13.66
C MET A 120 1.60 -1.98 -13.54
N GLU A 121 2.88 -2.32 -13.47
CA GLU A 121 3.29 -3.71 -13.29
C GLU A 121 3.27 -4.06 -11.80
N LEU A 122 2.40 -5.01 -11.47
CA LEU A 122 2.36 -5.66 -10.15
C LEU A 122 3.06 -7.00 -10.25
N SER A 123 4.26 -7.08 -9.70
CA SER A 123 5.02 -8.31 -9.61
C SER A 123 4.96 -8.86 -8.19
N ALA A 124 4.37 -10.06 -8.04
CA ALA A 124 4.44 -10.84 -6.80
C ALA A 124 5.65 -11.78 -6.86
N LEU A 125 6.74 -11.39 -6.19
CA LEU A 125 7.97 -12.19 -6.17
C LEU A 125 7.90 -13.24 -5.04
N HIS A 126 8.48 -14.42 -5.32
CA HIS A 126 8.72 -15.47 -4.33
C HIS A 126 10.01 -15.22 -3.57
#